data_AF-A0A8H3XK05-F1
#
_entry.id   AF-A0A8H3XK05-F1
#
_cell.length_a   1.000
_cell.length_b   1.000
_cell.length_c   1.000
_cell.angle_alpha   90.00
_cell.angle_beta   90.00
_cell.angle_gamma   90.00
#
_symmetry.space_group_name_H-M   'P 1'
#
loop_
_entity.id
_entity.type
_entity.pdbx_description
1 polymer ?
#
loop_
_entity_poly.entity_id
_entity_poly.type
_entity_poly.pdbx_seq_one_letter_code
_entity_poly.pdbx_strand_id
1 'polypeptide(L)'
;MDGVFLENGPWRINSDQSLRIIDGSWNEYANMLYVDQPVGTGFSYANNSGYLNSLTQVPDEFLLFLDQFFEIFPEYSKDEIYIAGESFAGTFIPYIASGILKRNSETNTTTNRIYNLKGIAIGNGWVDPITQYNAYYTYAINHDLIRGEDFKKAVKAQLSDCMAAVKASFTIHNDLCEEVLHTILRSSRETVGNKETCLNQYDIRDHNDSYPSCGLGWPYELPTVYKYLQRADVIQAIHAESKNTAWVECSPSVSRGFDHDMSPPSITLLPSILEKINVLLFSGDQDLICNKEGTEAFIKELEWNGAKGFQNLNTTTLTFNNTMYGHMISERNLTYVVIYNASHMVPYDVPVASMDMMYRFMGMKPQFVTFPSGATYNFNYENTLASNKTSTDKYVPHEILDRYYNAGTVTLIIVICGVIALAAFVYRGKLKRKRSTSKTMKAVVESSNSEMDELVIETPLFQSDNVDHFGDSEEEDNSHGQTFESGMRNNQDRYVDDEKARYVDDEEQTRYVDDDEQVRFIDNEEDHDKEMRMKPNED
;
A
#
# COMPACT_ATOMS: atom_id res chain seq x y z
N MET A 1 10.04 0.80 -7.67
CA MET A 1 11.18 0.42 -8.56
C MET A 1 11.03 -0.96 -9.21
N ASP A 2 10.10 -1.81 -8.79
CA ASP A 2 9.92 -3.17 -9.35
C ASP A 2 9.63 -3.14 -10.86
N GLY A 3 8.74 -2.24 -11.27
CA GLY A 3 8.49 -1.92 -12.67
C GLY A 3 9.77 -1.74 -13.52
N VAL A 4 10.80 -1.09 -12.96
CA VAL A 4 12.06 -0.78 -13.66
C VAL A 4 12.95 -2.01 -13.81
N PHE A 5 13.14 -2.75 -12.70
CA PHE A 5 14.21 -3.74 -12.58
C PHE A 5 13.74 -5.19 -12.56
N LEU A 6 12.44 -5.44 -12.47
CA LEU A 6 11.84 -6.77 -12.39
C LEU A 6 10.82 -7.02 -13.51
N GLU A 7 10.20 -5.97 -14.06
CA GLU A 7 9.01 -6.13 -14.91
C GLU A 7 9.12 -5.45 -16.30
N ASN A 8 8.50 -4.30 -16.51
CA ASN A 8 8.34 -3.70 -17.84
C ASN A 8 9.45 -2.71 -18.22
N GLY A 9 10.43 -2.51 -17.34
CA GLY A 9 11.61 -1.69 -17.58
C GLY A 9 12.69 -2.40 -18.40
N PRO A 10 13.63 -1.62 -18.99
CA PRO A 10 14.60 -2.14 -19.95
C PRO A 10 15.71 -2.96 -19.30
N TRP A 11 15.82 -2.97 -17.97
CA TRP A 11 16.93 -3.57 -17.26
C TRP A 11 16.50 -4.69 -16.33
N ARG A 12 17.41 -5.65 -16.13
CA ARG A 12 17.43 -6.60 -15.01
C ARG A 12 18.78 -6.53 -14.32
N ILE A 13 18.77 -6.81 -13.02
CA ILE A 13 19.98 -6.83 -12.21
C ILE A 13 20.48 -8.27 -12.13
N ASN A 14 21.72 -8.50 -12.56
CA ASN A 14 22.39 -9.79 -12.42
C ASN A 14 22.85 -10.01 -10.98
N SER A 15 23.15 -11.25 -10.60
CA SER A 15 23.63 -11.60 -9.25
C SER A 15 24.93 -10.88 -8.84
N ASP A 16 25.75 -10.46 -9.81
CA ASP A 16 26.96 -9.65 -9.60
C ASP A 16 26.68 -8.14 -9.53
N GLN A 17 25.40 -7.74 -9.50
CA GLN A 17 24.92 -6.36 -9.48
C GLN A 17 25.22 -5.56 -10.76
N SER A 18 25.55 -6.22 -11.87
CA SER A 18 25.58 -5.59 -13.20
C SER A 18 24.17 -5.51 -13.80
N LEU A 19 23.95 -4.55 -14.69
CA LEU A 19 22.70 -4.44 -15.45
C LEU A 19 22.79 -5.23 -16.75
N ARG A 20 21.72 -5.95 -17.09
CA ARG A 20 21.50 -6.51 -18.44
C ARG A 20 20.21 -5.93 -19.04
N ILE A 21 20.20 -5.80 -20.36
CA ILE A 21 18.99 -5.41 -21.09
C ILE A 21 18.11 -6.65 -21.31
N ILE A 22 16.79 -6.46 -21.27
CA ILE A 22 15.80 -7.50 -21.59
C ILE A 22 14.86 -7.03 -22.70
N ASP A 23 14.47 -7.95 -23.57
CA ASP A 23 13.44 -7.72 -24.58
C ASP A 23 12.05 -7.64 -23.94
N GLY A 24 11.12 -6.90 -24.56
CA GLY A 24 9.76 -6.75 -24.05
C GLY A 24 9.59 -5.63 -23.01
N SER A 25 10.54 -4.70 -22.93
CA SER A 25 10.31 -3.46 -22.18
C SER A 25 9.34 -2.54 -22.91
N TRP A 26 8.52 -1.83 -22.14
CA TRP A 26 7.52 -0.91 -22.69
C TRP A 26 8.13 0.41 -23.18
N ASN A 27 9.43 0.62 -23.00
CA ASN A 27 10.11 1.86 -23.37
C ASN A 27 10.56 1.95 -24.84
N GLU A 28 10.31 0.93 -25.65
CA GLU A 28 10.77 0.93 -27.06
C GLU A 28 10.03 1.99 -27.90
N TYR A 29 8.74 2.20 -27.63
CA TYR A 29 7.91 3.17 -28.34
C TYR A 29 7.15 4.14 -27.43
N ALA A 30 7.48 4.16 -26.14
CA ALA A 30 6.92 5.08 -25.18
C ALA A 30 8.01 5.62 -24.23
N ASN A 31 7.83 6.86 -23.77
CA ASN A 31 8.62 7.39 -22.66
C ASN A 31 8.05 6.82 -21.36
N MET A 32 8.82 6.02 -20.64
CA MET A 32 8.39 5.41 -19.39
C MET A 32 8.81 6.28 -18.20
N LEU A 33 7.84 6.64 -17.35
CA LEU A 33 8.05 7.36 -16.10
C LEU A 33 7.63 6.47 -14.93
N TYR A 34 8.58 6.11 -14.07
CA TYR A 34 8.35 5.31 -12.87
C TYR A 34 8.30 6.22 -11.65
N VAL A 35 7.20 6.18 -10.92
CA VAL A 35 6.96 7.03 -9.76
C VAL A 35 6.82 6.16 -8.53
N ASP A 36 7.76 6.24 -7.59
CA ASP A 36 7.57 5.67 -6.27
C ASP A 36 6.56 6.56 -5.53
N GLN A 37 5.36 6.05 -5.25
CA GLN A 37 4.27 6.79 -4.61
C GLN A 37 3.45 5.86 -3.70
N PRO A 38 2.78 6.38 -2.66
CA PRO A 38 2.83 7.76 -2.15
C PRO A 38 4.14 8.06 -1.39
N VAL A 39 4.21 9.21 -0.72
CA VAL A 39 5.34 9.57 0.15
C VAL A 39 5.62 8.45 1.17
N GLY A 40 6.89 8.02 1.26
CA GLY A 40 7.32 6.90 2.10
C GLY A 40 7.55 5.59 1.34
N THR A 41 7.12 5.51 0.08
CA THR A 41 7.38 4.37 -0.81
C THR A 41 8.72 4.55 -1.52
N GLY A 42 9.52 3.48 -1.61
CA GLY A 42 10.74 3.45 -2.42
C GLY A 42 11.67 4.63 -2.11
N PHE A 43 12.06 5.43 -3.10
CA PHE A 43 12.90 6.63 -2.89
C PHE A 43 12.12 7.90 -2.53
N SER A 44 10.79 7.88 -2.51
CA SER A 44 9.98 9.03 -2.14
C SER A 44 9.94 9.22 -0.62
N TYR A 45 10.28 10.42 -0.17
CA TYR A 45 10.40 10.74 1.26
C TYR A 45 9.87 12.14 1.56
N ALA A 46 9.58 12.40 2.83
CA ALA A 46 9.31 13.72 3.36
C ALA A 46 10.07 13.91 4.68
N ASN A 47 10.30 15.16 5.06
CA ASN A 47 10.96 15.49 6.33
C ASN A 47 10.12 15.10 7.56
N ASN A 48 8.82 14.88 7.35
CA ASN A 48 7.83 14.57 8.38
C ASN A 48 7.13 13.25 8.02
N SER A 49 6.52 12.56 8.99
CA SER A 49 5.72 11.35 8.77
C SER A 49 4.30 11.66 8.24
N GLY A 50 4.22 12.50 7.19
CA GLY A 50 2.97 12.89 6.54
C GLY A 50 2.50 11.85 5.53
N TYR A 51 2.43 10.58 5.93
CA TYR A 51 1.92 9.53 5.05
C TYR A 51 0.43 9.75 4.77
N LEU A 52 0.02 9.48 3.55
CA LEU A 52 -1.40 9.47 3.20
C LEU A 52 -2.14 8.45 4.06
N ASN A 53 -3.35 8.84 4.46
CA ASN A 53 -4.24 7.97 5.22
C ASN A 53 -5.62 7.82 4.57
N SER A 54 -5.80 8.41 3.38
CA SER A 54 -7.02 8.30 2.61
C SER A 54 -6.72 8.31 1.12
N LEU A 55 -7.34 7.40 0.38
CA LEU A 55 -7.25 7.35 -1.08
C LEU A 55 -7.76 8.63 -1.75
N THR A 56 -8.68 9.36 -1.10
CA THR A 56 -9.16 10.66 -1.61
C THR A 56 -8.07 11.74 -1.69
N GLN A 57 -6.95 11.59 -0.98
CA GLN A 57 -5.80 12.50 -1.00
C GLN A 57 -4.78 12.17 -2.10
N VAL A 58 -4.76 10.92 -2.58
CA VAL A 58 -3.82 10.45 -3.61
C VAL A 58 -3.82 11.34 -4.87
N PRO A 59 -4.98 11.79 -5.39
CA PRO A 59 -4.97 12.67 -6.55
C PRO A 59 -4.25 13.99 -6.30
N ASP A 60 -4.37 14.59 -5.12
CA ASP A 60 -3.77 15.89 -4.83
C ASP A 60 -2.23 15.82 -4.84
N GLU A 61 -1.64 14.80 -4.21
CA GLU A 61 -0.19 14.58 -4.24
C GLU A 61 0.30 14.26 -5.65
N PHE A 62 -0.42 13.42 -6.39
CA PHE A 62 0.01 13.00 -7.72
C PHE A 62 -0.11 14.14 -8.75
N LEU A 63 -1.15 14.97 -8.65
CA LEU A 63 -1.30 16.16 -9.49
C LEU A 63 -0.22 17.20 -9.19
N LEU A 64 0.16 17.38 -7.92
CA LEU A 64 1.29 18.24 -7.53
C LEU A 64 2.60 17.73 -8.15
N PHE A 65 2.84 16.42 -8.10
CA PHE A 65 3.98 15.80 -8.79
C PHE A 65 3.96 16.09 -10.29
N LEU A 66 2.82 15.89 -10.98
CA LEU A 66 2.70 16.16 -12.41
C LEU A 66 2.94 17.63 -12.77
N ASP A 67 2.47 18.56 -11.95
CA ASP A 67 2.74 19.98 -12.15
C ASP A 67 4.24 20.29 -12.12
N GLN A 68 4.93 19.80 -11.11
CA GLN A 68 6.38 19.98 -10.97
C GLN A 68 7.16 19.24 -12.07
N PHE A 69 6.74 18.01 -12.41
CA PHE A 69 7.37 17.23 -13.48
C PHE A 69 7.32 17.98 -14.82
N PHE A 70 6.14 18.49 -15.22
CA PHE A 70 6.01 19.23 -16.48
C PHE A 70 6.51 20.69 -16.40
N GLU A 71 6.82 21.21 -15.21
CA GLU A 71 7.58 22.45 -15.06
C GLU A 71 9.07 22.23 -15.39
N ILE A 72 9.62 21.10 -14.96
CA ILE A 72 11.02 20.71 -15.21
C ILE A 72 11.20 20.15 -16.63
N PHE A 73 10.25 19.35 -17.12
CA PHE A 73 10.27 18.69 -18.42
C PHE A 73 9.08 19.11 -19.30
N PRO A 74 9.00 20.39 -19.71
CA PRO A 74 7.88 20.91 -20.48
C PRO A 74 7.70 20.26 -21.85
N GLU A 75 8.74 19.63 -22.41
CA GLU A 75 8.70 18.90 -23.68
C GLU A 75 7.68 17.75 -23.69
N TYR A 76 7.47 17.09 -22.56
CA TYR A 76 6.52 15.97 -22.43
C TYR A 76 5.09 16.43 -22.16
N SER A 77 4.85 17.71 -21.88
CA SER A 77 3.53 18.23 -21.49
C SER A 77 2.45 18.10 -22.58
N LYS A 78 2.86 17.83 -23.82
CA LYS A 78 1.96 17.65 -24.98
C LYS A 78 1.75 16.18 -25.34
N ASP A 79 2.49 15.27 -24.74
CA ASP A 79 2.42 13.85 -25.05
C ASP A 79 1.08 13.26 -24.59
N GLU A 80 0.69 12.15 -25.22
CA GLU A 80 -0.42 11.34 -24.72
C GLU A 80 0.01 10.63 -23.44
N ILE A 81 -0.76 10.82 -22.37
CA ILE A 81 -0.46 10.24 -21.07
C ILE A 81 -1.28 8.97 -20.90
N TYR A 82 -0.59 7.90 -20.54
CA TYR A 82 -1.17 6.64 -20.09
C TYR A 82 -0.65 6.36 -18.69
N ILE A 83 -1.55 6.00 -17.76
CA ILE A 83 -1.15 5.64 -16.40
C ILE A 83 -1.34 4.14 -16.25
N ALA A 84 -0.25 3.44 -15.95
CA ALA A 84 -0.24 1.99 -15.82
C ALA A 84 0.34 1.56 -14.48
N GLY A 85 -0.13 0.44 -13.97
CA GLY A 85 0.36 -0.18 -12.73
C GLY A 85 -0.39 -1.45 -12.42
N GLU A 86 -0.04 -2.09 -11.31
CA GLU A 86 -0.58 -3.38 -10.92
C GLU A 86 -1.00 -3.44 -9.45
N SER A 87 -1.70 -4.52 -9.08
CA SER A 87 -2.04 -4.80 -7.68
C SER A 87 -2.88 -3.68 -7.06
N PHE A 88 -2.44 -3.12 -5.93
CA PHE A 88 -3.10 -1.98 -5.28
C PHE A 88 -3.12 -0.70 -6.16
N ALA A 89 -2.36 -0.65 -7.27
CA ALA A 89 -2.55 0.41 -8.28
C ALA A 89 -3.92 0.33 -8.97
N GLY A 90 -4.61 -0.82 -8.93
CA GLY A 90 -6.03 -0.91 -9.29
C GLY A 90 -6.92 0.00 -8.43
N THR A 91 -6.45 0.36 -7.24
CA THR A 91 -7.06 1.37 -6.39
C THR A 91 -6.51 2.76 -6.71
N PHE A 92 -5.19 2.96 -6.73
CA PHE A 92 -4.61 4.29 -6.95
C PHE A 92 -4.93 4.90 -8.32
N ILE A 93 -4.85 4.12 -9.40
CA ILE A 93 -4.94 4.63 -10.77
C ILE A 93 -6.31 5.25 -11.06
N PRO A 94 -7.46 4.62 -10.72
CA PRO A 94 -8.75 5.28 -10.88
C PRO A 94 -8.90 6.58 -10.08
N TYR A 95 -8.35 6.66 -8.86
CA TYR A 95 -8.34 7.90 -8.08
C TYR A 95 -7.53 8.99 -8.81
N ILE A 96 -6.31 8.69 -9.23
CA ILE A 96 -5.44 9.61 -9.97
C ILE A 96 -6.12 10.07 -11.28
N ALA A 97 -6.66 9.13 -12.05
CA ALA A 97 -7.33 9.43 -13.31
C ALA A 97 -8.57 10.31 -13.10
N SER A 98 -9.38 10.02 -12.07
CA SER A 98 -10.52 10.85 -11.70
C SER A 98 -10.10 12.28 -11.36
N GLY A 99 -9.01 12.45 -10.59
CA GLY A 99 -8.44 13.76 -10.28
C GLY A 99 -7.97 14.54 -11.52
N ILE A 100 -7.26 13.87 -12.43
CA ILE A 100 -6.83 14.47 -13.71
C ILE A 100 -8.04 14.90 -14.54
N LEU A 101 -9.04 14.02 -14.71
CA LEU A 101 -10.23 14.31 -15.51
C LEU A 101 -11.06 15.44 -14.91
N LYS A 102 -11.21 15.46 -13.58
CA LYS A 102 -11.87 16.54 -12.85
C LYS A 102 -11.16 17.87 -13.11
N ARG A 103 -9.85 17.94 -12.86
CA ARG A 103 -9.04 19.14 -13.11
C ARG A 103 -9.13 19.62 -14.56
N ASN A 104 -9.06 18.71 -15.53
CA ASN A 104 -9.17 19.03 -16.95
C ASN A 104 -10.54 19.63 -17.33
N SER A 105 -11.59 19.31 -16.58
CA SER A 105 -12.95 19.83 -16.81
C SER A 105 -13.19 21.22 -16.20
N GLU A 106 -12.34 21.64 -15.25
CA GLU A 106 -12.48 22.94 -14.56
C GLU A 106 -11.97 24.07 -15.46
N THR A 107 -12.90 24.80 -16.08
CA THR A 107 -12.63 25.84 -17.11
C THR A 107 -12.18 27.20 -16.56
N ASN A 108 -12.03 27.36 -15.25
CA ASN A 108 -12.02 28.67 -14.58
C ASN A 108 -10.64 29.21 -14.15
N THR A 109 -9.53 28.60 -14.56
CA THR A 109 -8.22 29.21 -14.27
C THR A 109 -7.35 29.22 -15.53
N THR A 110 -6.86 30.39 -15.90
CA THR A 110 -5.84 30.59 -16.94
C THR A 110 -4.49 29.95 -16.60
N THR A 111 -4.38 29.30 -15.43
CA THR A 111 -3.18 28.68 -14.88
C THR A 111 -3.26 27.14 -14.77
N ASN A 112 -4.43 26.51 -14.96
CA ASN A 112 -4.53 25.05 -14.86
C ASN A 112 -3.91 24.38 -16.10
N ARG A 113 -2.78 23.70 -15.89
CA ARG A 113 -2.22 22.79 -16.90
C ARG A 113 -3.18 21.63 -17.13
N ILE A 114 -3.57 21.43 -18.38
CA ILE A 114 -4.38 20.30 -18.85
C ILE A 114 -3.45 19.12 -19.14
N TYR A 115 -3.77 17.94 -18.61
CA TYR A 115 -3.01 16.73 -18.87
C TYR A 115 -3.73 15.88 -19.92
N ASN A 116 -3.05 15.53 -21.00
CA ASN A 116 -3.64 14.78 -22.11
C ASN A 116 -3.74 13.27 -21.81
N LEU A 117 -4.49 12.92 -20.75
CA LEU A 117 -4.76 11.55 -20.34
C LEU A 117 -5.60 10.83 -21.40
N LYS A 118 -5.06 9.75 -21.98
CA LYS A 118 -5.71 8.94 -23.03
C LYS A 118 -6.21 7.60 -22.54
N GLY A 119 -5.58 7.04 -21.51
CA GLY A 119 -6.06 5.82 -20.92
C GLY A 119 -5.35 5.43 -19.64
N ILE A 120 -5.91 4.41 -18.99
CA ILE A 120 -5.34 3.76 -17.83
C ILE A 120 -5.23 2.26 -18.06
N ALA A 121 -4.17 1.64 -17.54
CA ALA A 121 -3.94 0.20 -17.63
C ALA A 121 -3.70 -0.38 -16.23
N ILE A 122 -4.49 -1.38 -15.85
CA ILE A 122 -4.45 -1.98 -14.51
C ILE A 122 -4.22 -3.49 -14.66
N GLY A 123 -3.05 -3.94 -14.23
CA GLY A 123 -2.68 -5.36 -14.18
C GLY A 123 -3.03 -5.98 -12.85
N ASN A 124 -3.69 -7.14 -12.83
CA ASN A 124 -3.94 -7.92 -11.62
C ASN A 124 -4.39 -7.03 -10.45
N GLY A 125 -5.37 -6.16 -10.71
CA GLY A 125 -5.64 -5.01 -9.85
C GLY A 125 -6.63 -5.29 -8.73
N TRP A 126 -6.41 -4.71 -7.56
CA TRP A 126 -7.39 -4.64 -6.47
C TRP A 126 -8.31 -3.41 -6.66
N VAL A 127 -9.59 -3.65 -6.96
CA VAL A 127 -10.54 -2.64 -7.49
C VAL A 127 -11.92 -2.73 -6.81
N ASP A 128 -12.50 -3.92 -6.76
CA ASP A 128 -13.83 -4.20 -6.20
C ASP A 128 -13.78 -5.29 -5.13
N PRO A 129 -13.78 -4.94 -3.84
CA PRO A 129 -13.64 -5.92 -2.76
C PRO A 129 -14.79 -6.93 -2.73
N ILE A 130 -16.03 -6.56 -3.11
CA ILE A 130 -17.18 -7.47 -3.02
C ILE A 130 -16.97 -8.67 -3.93
N THR A 131 -16.66 -8.44 -5.20
CA THR A 131 -16.52 -9.52 -6.17
C THR A 131 -15.16 -10.21 -6.05
N GLN A 132 -14.09 -9.49 -5.72
CA GLN A 132 -12.76 -10.07 -5.63
C GLN A 132 -12.56 -10.96 -4.39
N TYR A 133 -13.06 -10.57 -3.21
CA TYR A 133 -13.03 -11.47 -2.04
C TYR A 133 -13.87 -12.74 -2.28
N ASN A 134 -15.02 -12.63 -2.95
CA ASN A 134 -15.82 -13.80 -3.36
C ASN A 134 -15.05 -14.72 -4.31
N ALA A 135 -14.23 -14.15 -5.17
CA ALA A 135 -13.47 -14.92 -6.14
C ALA A 135 -12.36 -15.76 -5.49
N TYR A 136 -11.82 -15.40 -4.32
CA TYR A 136 -10.84 -16.25 -3.62
C TYR A 136 -11.34 -17.67 -3.41
N TYR A 137 -12.56 -17.85 -2.92
CA TYR A 137 -13.13 -19.19 -2.72
C TYR A 137 -13.39 -19.89 -4.05
N THR A 138 -13.98 -19.21 -5.03
CA THR A 138 -14.36 -19.82 -6.31
C THR A 138 -13.11 -20.27 -7.08
N TYR A 139 -12.12 -19.38 -7.19
CA TYR A 139 -10.85 -19.65 -7.85
C TYR A 139 -10.09 -20.77 -7.15
N ALA A 140 -10.01 -20.73 -5.81
CA ALA A 140 -9.32 -21.77 -5.05
C ALA A 140 -10.00 -23.15 -5.14
N ILE A 141 -11.33 -23.21 -5.31
CA ILE A 141 -12.04 -24.47 -5.58
C ILE A 141 -11.80 -24.95 -7.01
N ASN A 142 -11.89 -24.07 -8.00
CA ASN A 142 -11.71 -24.42 -9.42
C ASN A 142 -10.30 -24.91 -9.73
N HIS A 143 -9.32 -24.48 -8.95
CA HIS A 143 -7.90 -24.84 -9.09
C HIS A 143 -7.42 -25.83 -8.01
N ASP A 144 -8.32 -26.44 -7.23
CA ASP A 144 -7.99 -27.42 -6.19
C ASP A 144 -6.94 -26.95 -5.15
N LEU A 145 -6.96 -25.66 -4.80
CA LEU A 145 -5.96 -25.02 -3.94
C LEU A 145 -6.22 -25.19 -2.43
N ILE A 146 -7.44 -25.61 -2.04
CA ILE A 146 -7.82 -25.79 -0.64
C ILE A 146 -7.71 -27.27 -0.25
N ARG A 147 -6.77 -27.59 0.64
CA ARG A 147 -6.56 -28.97 1.10
C ARG A 147 -7.41 -29.28 2.33
N GLY A 148 -8.22 -30.33 2.24
CA GLY A 148 -9.06 -30.81 3.34
C GLY A 148 -10.46 -30.18 3.38
N GLU A 149 -11.47 -31.02 3.64
CA GLU A 149 -12.87 -30.58 3.65
C GLU A 149 -13.19 -29.61 4.79
N ASP A 150 -12.47 -29.70 5.91
CA ASP A 150 -12.67 -28.77 7.03
C ASP A 150 -12.17 -27.36 6.70
N PHE A 151 -11.07 -27.23 5.95
CA PHE A 151 -10.62 -25.94 5.44
C PHE A 151 -11.61 -25.37 4.42
N LYS A 152 -12.15 -26.19 3.50
CA LYS A 152 -13.19 -25.72 2.56
C LYS A 152 -14.41 -25.17 3.28
N LYS A 153 -14.87 -25.84 4.35
CA LYS A 153 -15.96 -25.35 5.20
C LYS A 153 -15.59 -24.05 5.93
N ALA A 154 -14.38 -23.97 6.47
CA ALA A 154 -13.89 -22.79 7.18
C ALA A 154 -13.81 -21.56 6.26
N VAL A 155 -13.18 -21.69 5.09
CA VAL A 155 -13.07 -20.61 4.09
C VAL A 155 -14.46 -20.16 3.65
N LYS A 156 -15.39 -21.11 3.41
CA LYS A 156 -16.77 -20.78 3.04
C LYS A 156 -17.52 -20.01 4.15
N ALA A 157 -17.30 -20.37 5.41
CA ALA A 157 -17.88 -19.67 6.55
C ALA A 157 -17.30 -18.26 6.70
N GLN A 158 -15.97 -18.12 6.67
CA GLN A 158 -15.27 -16.84 6.71
C GLN A 158 -15.71 -15.92 5.56
N LEU A 159 -15.88 -16.45 4.36
CA LEU A 159 -16.37 -15.67 3.22
C LEU A 159 -17.79 -15.12 3.48
N SER A 160 -18.67 -15.89 4.12
CA SER A 160 -20.00 -15.41 4.50
C SER A 160 -19.93 -14.21 5.45
N ASP A 161 -19.06 -14.28 6.46
CA ASP A 161 -18.86 -13.20 7.44
C ASP A 161 -18.22 -11.97 6.79
N CYS A 162 -17.20 -12.18 5.95
CA CYS A 162 -16.58 -11.16 5.11
C CYS A 162 -17.62 -10.43 4.25
N MET A 163 -18.50 -11.16 3.56
CA MET A 163 -19.54 -10.56 2.72
C MET A 163 -20.56 -9.75 3.51
N ALA A 164 -20.83 -10.11 4.77
CA ALA A 164 -21.64 -9.28 5.65
C ALA A 164 -20.89 -7.99 6.05
N ALA A 165 -19.60 -8.10 6.34
CA ALA A 165 -18.75 -6.98 6.74
C ALA A 165 -18.57 -5.94 5.62
N VAL A 166 -18.24 -6.37 4.40
CA VAL A 166 -18.06 -5.46 3.24
C VAL A 166 -19.38 -4.77 2.85
N LYS A 167 -20.52 -5.45 3.04
CA LYS A 167 -21.84 -4.81 2.85
C LYS A 167 -22.15 -3.74 3.91
N ALA A 168 -21.65 -3.92 5.13
CA ALA A 168 -21.83 -2.95 6.20
C ALA A 168 -20.90 -1.74 6.04
N SER A 169 -19.67 -1.96 5.56
CA SER A 169 -18.70 -0.91 5.26
C SER A 169 -18.06 -1.14 3.89
N PHE A 170 -18.55 -0.42 2.89
CA PHE A 170 -18.06 -0.51 1.53
C PHE A 170 -16.76 0.28 1.37
N THR A 171 -15.67 -0.38 1.76
CA THR A 171 -14.29 0.14 1.84
C THR A 171 -13.35 -0.85 1.16
N ILE A 172 -12.18 -0.38 0.71
CA ILE A 172 -11.26 -1.20 -0.10
C ILE A 172 -10.64 -2.37 0.67
N HIS A 173 -10.49 -2.22 1.98
CA HIS A 173 -9.81 -3.15 2.88
C HIS A 173 -10.78 -3.64 3.95
N ASN A 174 -10.71 -4.94 4.28
CA ASN A 174 -11.46 -5.51 5.38
C ASN A 174 -10.73 -6.69 6.02
N ASP A 175 -10.33 -6.56 7.28
CA ASP A 175 -9.54 -7.59 7.99
C ASP A 175 -10.22 -8.97 8.03
N LEU A 176 -11.55 -9.02 8.19
CA LEU A 176 -12.29 -10.29 8.20
C LEU A 176 -12.24 -10.98 6.83
N CYS A 177 -12.09 -10.20 5.76
CA CYS A 177 -11.97 -10.71 4.41
C CYS A 177 -10.56 -11.15 4.06
N GLU A 178 -9.52 -10.49 4.58
CA GLU A 178 -8.13 -10.92 4.41
C GLU A 178 -7.88 -12.32 4.98
N GLU A 179 -8.58 -12.67 6.07
CA GLU A 179 -8.51 -14.01 6.67
C GLU A 179 -8.95 -15.15 5.72
N VAL A 180 -9.77 -14.85 4.70
CA VAL A 180 -10.18 -15.81 3.67
C VAL A 180 -8.95 -16.30 2.91
N LEU A 181 -8.12 -15.38 2.41
CA LEU A 181 -6.90 -15.71 1.68
C LEU A 181 -5.88 -16.39 2.61
N HIS A 182 -5.67 -15.86 3.82
CA HIS A 182 -4.76 -16.47 4.79
C HIS A 182 -5.14 -17.91 5.14
N THR A 183 -6.44 -18.23 5.23
CA THR A 183 -6.90 -19.59 5.50
C THR A 183 -6.68 -20.51 4.30
N ILE A 184 -6.85 -20.02 3.06
CA ILE A 184 -6.49 -20.77 1.85
C ILE A 184 -4.99 -21.10 1.87
N LEU A 185 -4.13 -20.10 2.09
CA LEU A 185 -2.67 -20.30 2.14
C LEU A 185 -2.25 -21.25 3.27
N ARG A 186 -2.85 -21.14 4.46
CA ARG A 186 -2.62 -22.06 5.58
C ARG A 186 -3.03 -23.50 5.25
N SER A 187 -4.11 -23.69 4.48
CA SER A 187 -4.52 -25.03 4.03
C SER A 187 -3.51 -25.66 3.06
N SER A 188 -2.76 -24.84 2.31
CA SER A 188 -1.73 -25.29 1.38
C SER A 188 -0.41 -25.69 2.04
N ARG A 189 -0.31 -25.57 3.38
CA ARG A 189 0.91 -25.85 4.12
C ARG A 189 1.33 -27.32 4.00
N GLU A 190 2.60 -27.55 3.66
CA GLU A 190 3.21 -28.88 3.58
C GLU A 190 4.62 -28.90 4.20
N THR A 191 5.03 -30.07 4.69
CA THR A 191 6.41 -30.30 5.14
C THR A 191 7.19 -30.96 4.00
N VAL A 192 8.14 -30.22 3.40
CA VAL A 192 9.03 -30.73 2.36
C VAL A 192 10.45 -30.81 2.92
N GLY A 193 10.88 -32.01 3.30
CA GLY A 193 12.15 -32.24 3.99
C GLY A 193 12.14 -31.64 5.40
N ASN A 194 13.00 -30.64 5.65
CA ASN A 194 13.11 -29.94 6.94
C ASN A 194 12.50 -28.53 6.90
N LYS A 195 11.69 -28.21 5.89
CA LYS A 195 11.09 -26.90 5.71
C LYS A 195 9.57 -27.03 5.56
N GLU A 196 8.87 -26.05 6.12
CA GLU A 196 7.45 -25.87 5.86
C GLU A 196 7.28 -24.98 4.63
N THR A 197 6.49 -25.44 3.68
CA THR A 197 6.18 -24.73 2.45
C THR A 197 4.69 -24.39 2.35
N CYS A 198 4.35 -23.47 1.48
CA CYS A 198 2.98 -23.12 1.12
C CYS A 198 2.91 -22.64 -0.34
N LEU A 199 1.68 -22.50 -0.82
CA LEU A 199 1.33 -21.86 -2.08
C LEU A 199 1.83 -20.41 -2.10
N ASN A 200 2.43 -19.99 -3.22
CA ASN A 200 2.71 -18.59 -3.49
C ASN A 200 1.41 -17.89 -3.94
N GLN A 201 0.97 -16.89 -3.19
CA GLN A 201 -0.25 -16.13 -3.51
C GLN A 201 -0.16 -15.31 -4.81
N TYR A 202 1.04 -15.08 -5.33
CA TYR A 202 1.27 -14.37 -6.59
C TYR A 202 1.37 -15.31 -7.80
N ASP A 203 1.61 -16.61 -7.58
CA ASP A 203 1.69 -17.61 -8.65
C ASP A 203 1.29 -19.01 -8.13
N ILE A 204 0.09 -19.46 -8.48
CA ILE A 204 -0.45 -20.73 -7.98
C ILE A 204 0.31 -21.97 -8.43
N ARG A 205 1.23 -21.83 -9.40
CA ARG A 205 2.07 -22.93 -9.85
C ARG A 205 3.22 -23.21 -8.86
N ASP A 206 3.53 -22.27 -7.95
CA ASP A 206 4.56 -22.45 -6.93
C ASP A 206 3.96 -22.89 -5.59
N HIS A 207 4.14 -24.17 -5.25
CA HIS A 207 3.71 -24.74 -3.98
C HIS A 207 4.86 -24.91 -2.97
N ASN A 208 6.06 -24.42 -3.31
CA ASN A 208 7.29 -24.67 -2.56
C ASN A 208 7.87 -23.40 -1.93
N ASP A 209 7.11 -22.31 -1.84
CA ASP A 209 7.57 -21.12 -1.14
C ASP A 209 7.52 -21.33 0.38
N SER A 210 8.32 -20.59 1.13
CA SER A 210 8.50 -20.77 2.57
C SER A 210 7.25 -20.34 3.34
N TYR A 211 6.75 -21.18 4.25
CA TYR A 211 5.70 -20.78 5.19
C TYR A 211 6.31 -20.01 6.38
N PRO A 212 5.70 -18.90 6.84
CA PRO A 212 4.42 -18.31 6.45
C PRO A 212 4.51 -17.21 5.36
N SER A 213 5.62 -17.12 4.63
CA SER A 213 5.84 -16.09 3.60
C SER A 213 4.84 -16.20 2.44
N CYS A 214 4.64 -17.41 1.91
CA CYS A 214 3.58 -17.74 0.93
C CYS A 214 3.44 -16.74 -0.22
N GLY A 215 4.57 -16.29 -0.77
CA GLY A 215 4.70 -15.32 -1.85
C GLY A 215 5.48 -14.07 -1.46
N LEU A 216 5.55 -13.69 -0.18
CA LEU A 216 6.22 -12.45 0.25
C LEU A 216 7.76 -12.45 0.08
N GLY A 217 8.35 -13.59 -0.29
CA GLY A 217 9.77 -13.70 -0.64
C GLY A 217 10.04 -13.66 -2.15
N TRP A 218 8.98 -13.57 -2.95
CA TRP A 218 9.02 -13.45 -4.40
C TRP A 218 8.82 -11.96 -4.80
N PRO A 219 9.46 -11.47 -5.88
CA PRO A 219 10.39 -12.18 -6.77
C PRO A 219 11.74 -12.52 -6.13
N TYR A 220 12.32 -13.66 -6.54
CA TYR A 220 13.52 -14.22 -5.90
C TYR A 220 14.79 -13.36 -6.10
N GLU A 221 14.76 -12.41 -7.03
CA GLU A 221 15.81 -11.45 -7.32
C GLU A 221 15.86 -10.25 -6.36
N LEU A 222 14.82 -10.04 -5.53
CA LEU A 222 14.71 -8.89 -4.62
C LEU A 222 15.95 -8.67 -3.73
N PRO A 223 16.60 -9.70 -3.14
CA PRO A 223 17.84 -9.52 -2.40
C PRO A 223 18.96 -8.84 -3.23
N THR A 224 19.00 -9.12 -4.53
CA THR A 224 19.96 -8.52 -5.46
C THR A 224 19.56 -7.08 -5.80
N VAL A 225 18.26 -6.82 -5.98
CA VAL A 225 17.72 -5.47 -6.18
C VAL A 225 18.06 -4.57 -4.99
N TYR A 226 17.85 -5.06 -3.76
CA TYR A 226 18.23 -4.36 -2.53
C TYR A 226 19.72 -4.01 -2.52
N LYS A 227 20.61 -4.98 -2.80
CA LYS A 227 22.05 -4.74 -2.85
C LYS A 227 22.42 -3.68 -3.88
N TYR A 228 21.85 -3.75 -5.08
CA TYR A 228 22.12 -2.81 -6.17
C TYR A 228 21.70 -1.38 -5.81
N LEU A 229 20.47 -1.20 -5.31
CA LEU A 229 19.91 0.11 -4.95
C LEU A 229 20.51 0.70 -3.66
N GLN A 230 21.27 -0.08 -2.89
CA GLN A 230 22.07 0.40 -1.75
C GLN A 230 23.46 0.89 -2.13
N ARG A 231 23.93 0.64 -3.37
CA ARG A 231 25.25 1.08 -3.78
C ARG A 231 25.33 2.61 -3.87
N ALA A 232 26.37 3.18 -3.29
CA ALA A 232 26.56 4.64 -3.27
C ALA A 232 26.65 5.26 -4.68
N ASP A 233 27.31 4.57 -5.62
CA ASP A 233 27.40 5.03 -7.01
C ASP A 233 26.05 4.97 -7.73
N VAL A 234 25.20 3.99 -7.42
CA VAL A 234 23.84 3.89 -7.96
C VAL A 234 22.95 4.99 -7.38
N ILE A 235 22.93 5.17 -6.05
CA ILE A 235 22.15 6.22 -5.38
C ILE A 235 22.52 7.61 -5.93
N GLN A 236 23.81 7.86 -6.12
CA GLN A 236 24.30 9.09 -6.74
C GLN A 236 23.86 9.23 -8.21
N ALA A 237 23.92 8.16 -8.99
CA ALA A 237 23.54 8.17 -10.41
C ALA A 237 22.04 8.44 -10.64
N ILE A 238 21.18 8.05 -9.69
CA ILE A 238 19.73 8.32 -9.74
C ILE A 238 19.32 9.56 -8.94
N HIS A 239 20.28 10.30 -8.39
CA HIS A 239 20.06 11.53 -7.61
C HIS A 239 19.16 11.35 -6.37
N ALA A 240 19.29 10.21 -5.68
CA ALA A 240 18.47 9.85 -4.52
C ALA A 240 19.15 10.06 -3.16
N GLU A 241 20.25 10.83 -3.09
CA GLU A 241 21.06 11.02 -1.88
C GLU A 241 20.32 11.71 -0.73
N SER A 242 19.24 12.43 -1.04
CA SER A 242 18.48 13.18 -0.04
C SER A 242 17.59 12.28 0.84
N LYS A 243 17.31 11.05 0.39
CA LYS A 243 16.64 10.04 1.21
C LYS A 243 17.65 9.40 2.16
N ASN A 244 17.38 9.48 3.46
CA ASN A 244 18.29 8.99 4.51
C ASN A 244 18.12 7.50 4.88
N THR A 245 17.11 6.83 4.34
CA THR A 245 16.86 5.40 4.55
C THR A 245 17.05 4.62 3.26
N ALA A 246 17.48 3.36 3.40
CA ALA A 246 17.64 2.46 2.27
C ALA A 246 16.34 2.32 1.48
N TRP A 247 16.47 2.02 0.19
CA TRP A 247 15.32 1.59 -0.60
C TRP A 247 14.79 0.26 -0.05
N VAL A 248 13.47 0.20 0.12
CA VAL A 248 12.71 -1.00 0.44
C VAL A 248 11.61 -1.12 -0.61
N GLU A 249 11.26 -2.34 -0.99
CA GLU A 249 10.26 -2.63 -2.02
C GLU A 249 8.88 -2.15 -1.58
N CYS A 250 8.41 -2.68 -0.44
CA CYS A 250 7.15 -2.31 0.17
C CYS A 250 7.41 -1.66 1.54
N SER A 251 6.73 -0.54 1.83
CA SER A 251 6.82 0.15 3.12
C SER A 251 5.60 -0.20 3.99
N PRO A 252 5.77 -1.01 5.06
CA PRO A 252 4.64 -1.37 5.92
C PRO A 252 3.99 -0.16 6.60
N SER A 253 4.76 0.91 6.84
CA SER A 253 4.21 2.15 7.42
C SER A 253 3.31 2.91 6.45
N VAL A 254 3.55 2.83 5.14
CA VAL A 254 2.66 3.40 4.13
C VAL A 254 1.39 2.58 4.05
N SER A 255 1.50 1.25 4.00
CA SER A 255 0.35 0.34 4.00
C SER A 255 -0.55 0.58 5.22
N ARG A 256 0.02 0.62 6.43
CA ARG A 256 -0.72 0.91 7.67
C ARG A 256 -1.37 2.30 7.71
N GLY A 257 -0.88 3.24 6.91
CA GLY A 257 -1.51 4.55 6.77
C GLY A 257 -2.97 4.44 6.34
N PHE A 258 -3.30 3.41 5.56
CA PHE A 258 -4.64 3.17 5.00
C PHE A 258 -5.51 2.19 5.82
N ASP A 259 -5.05 1.67 6.97
CA ASP A 259 -5.81 0.69 7.79
C ASP A 259 -7.20 1.19 8.23
N HIS A 260 -7.38 2.51 8.28
CA HIS A 260 -8.64 3.16 8.65
C HIS A 260 -9.20 4.05 7.54
N ASP A 261 -8.78 3.82 6.29
CA ASP A 261 -9.30 4.55 5.17
C ASP A 261 -10.76 4.18 4.89
N MET A 262 -11.61 5.19 4.90
CA MET A 262 -13.05 5.06 4.62
C MET A 262 -13.41 5.45 3.19
N SER A 263 -12.41 5.64 2.33
CA SER A 263 -12.62 5.98 0.92
C SER A 263 -13.39 4.86 0.19
N PRO A 264 -14.28 5.21 -0.74
CA PRO A 264 -15.00 4.20 -1.51
C PRO A 264 -14.02 3.38 -2.39
N PRO A 265 -14.30 2.09 -2.64
CA PRO A 265 -13.52 1.30 -3.58
C PRO A 265 -13.45 1.94 -4.97
N SER A 266 -12.32 1.75 -5.66
CA SER A 266 -12.03 2.41 -6.92
C SER A 266 -12.95 1.99 -8.08
N ILE A 267 -13.63 0.85 -7.96
CA ILE A 267 -14.70 0.42 -8.88
C ILE A 267 -15.77 1.51 -9.09
N THR A 268 -16.04 2.32 -8.07
CA THR A 268 -17.03 3.41 -8.13
C THR A 268 -16.64 4.53 -9.08
N LEU A 269 -15.35 4.65 -9.42
CA LEU A 269 -14.81 5.70 -10.28
C LEU A 269 -14.78 5.25 -11.76
N LEU A 270 -14.66 3.94 -12.02
CA LEU A 270 -14.49 3.39 -13.37
C LEU A 270 -15.59 3.81 -14.37
N PRO A 271 -16.90 3.85 -14.04
CA PRO A 271 -17.92 4.28 -14.98
C PRO A 271 -17.67 5.69 -15.54
N SER A 272 -17.35 6.64 -14.66
CA SER A 272 -17.08 8.03 -15.06
C SER A 272 -15.79 8.20 -15.86
N ILE A 273 -14.80 7.35 -15.60
CA ILE A 273 -13.53 7.32 -16.35
C ILE A 273 -13.78 6.77 -17.76
N LEU A 274 -14.52 5.67 -17.87
CA LEU A 274 -14.87 5.01 -19.12
C LEU A 274 -15.71 5.89 -20.08
N GLU A 275 -16.38 6.91 -19.57
CA GLU A 275 -17.05 7.92 -20.40
C GLU A 275 -16.08 8.83 -21.15
N LYS A 276 -14.84 8.96 -20.68
CA LYS A 276 -13.87 9.98 -21.15
C LYS A 276 -12.65 9.39 -21.83
N ILE A 277 -12.13 8.27 -21.33
CA ILE A 277 -10.85 7.68 -21.75
C ILE A 277 -10.95 6.15 -21.85
N ASN A 278 -9.92 5.54 -22.45
CA ASN A 278 -9.85 4.08 -22.53
C ASN A 278 -9.33 3.47 -21.22
N VAL A 279 -9.86 2.31 -20.84
CA VAL A 279 -9.41 1.54 -19.68
C VAL A 279 -9.00 0.16 -20.17
N LEU A 280 -7.78 -0.24 -19.85
CA LEU A 280 -7.29 -1.61 -19.98
C LEU A 280 -7.25 -2.25 -18.59
N LEU A 281 -7.94 -3.38 -18.45
CA LEU A 281 -7.76 -4.30 -17.35
C LEU A 281 -7.05 -5.54 -17.90
N PHE A 282 -6.04 -6.04 -17.21
CA PHE A 282 -5.41 -7.30 -17.61
C PHE A 282 -5.08 -8.17 -16.40
N SER A 283 -5.14 -9.49 -16.59
CA SER A 283 -4.87 -10.46 -15.53
C SER A 283 -4.00 -11.60 -16.04
N GLY A 284 -2.93 -11.89 -15.31
CA GLY A 284 -2.27 -13.18 -15.39
C GLY A 284 -3.16 -14.28 -14.82
N ASP A 285 -3.32 -15.39 -15.54
CA ASP A 285 -4.26 -16.45 -15.15
C ASP A 285 -3.76 -17.38 -14.03
N GLN A 286 -2.54 -17.17 -13.53
CA GLN A 286 -1.93 -17.91 -12.42
C GLN A 286 -1.85 -17.12 -11.11
N ASP A 287 -2.37 -15.89 -11.08
CA ASP A 287 -2.43 -15.07 -9.87
C ASP A 287 -3.60 -15.49 -8.97
N LEU A 288 -3.37 -15.63 -7.66
CA LEU A 288 -4.41 -15.90 -6.67
C LEU A 288 -4.92 -14.61 -6.00
N ILE A 289 -4.01 -13.75 -5.51
CA ILE A 289 -4.36 -12.57 -4.70
C ILE A 289 -5.21 -11.56 -5.49
N CYS A 290 -4.97 -11.42 -6.79
CA CYS A 290 -5.80 -10.58 -7.67
C CYS A 290 -6.25 -11.37 -8.91
N ASN A 291 -6.77 -12.57 -8.67
CA ASN A 291 -7.12 -13.52 -9.71
C ASN A 291 -8.09 -12.97 -10.78
N LYS A 292 -7.98 -13.55 -11.98
CA LYS A 292 -8.81 -13.20 -13.15
C LYS A 292 -10.32 -13.39 -12.90
N GLU A 293 -10.74 -14.34 -12.07
CA GLU A 293 -12.16 -14.59 -11.81
C GLU A 293 -12.78 -13.42 -11.04
N GLY A 294 -12.03 -12.81 -10.12
CA GLY A 294 -12.45 -11.58 -9.44
C GLY A 294 -12.57 -10.41 -10.39
N THR A 295 -11.62 -10.28 -11.34
CA THR A 295 -11.66 -9.25 -12.37
C THR A 295 -12.87 -9.42 -13.29
N GLU A 296 -13.11 -10.63 -13.78
CA GLU A 296 -14.27 -10.96 -14.61
C GLU A 296 -15.59 -10.77 -13.87
N ALA A 297 -15.63 -11.08 -12.57
CA ALA A 297 -16.80 -10.91 -11.73
C ALA A 297 -17.19 -9.43 -11.59
N PHE A 298 -16.26 -8.52 -11.30
CA PHE A 298 -16.62 -7.10 -11.23
C PHE A 298 -16.96 -6.52 -12.60
N ILE A 299 -16.28 -6.94 -13.68
CA ILE A 299 -16.62 -6.47 -15.03
C ILE A 299 -18.05 -6.86 -15.38
N LYS A 300 -18.48 -8.07 -15.03
CA LYS A 300 -19.85 -8.55 -15.25
C LYS A 300 -20.88 -7.70 -14.50
N GLU A 301 -20.52 -7.20 -13.31
CA GLU A 301 -21.40 -6.38 -12.48
C GLU A 301 -21.32 -4.87 -12.80
N LEU A 302 -20.24 -4.42 -13.42
CA LEU A 302 -19.99 -3.02 -13.78
C LEU A 302 -20.99 -2.54 -14.83
N GLU A 303 -21.59 -1.38 -14.58
CA GLU A 303 -22.38 -0.64 -15.56
C GLU A 303 -21.59 0.56 -16.06
N TRP A 304 -21.39 0.66 -17.38
CA TRP A 304 -20.67 1.78 -17.99
C TRP A 304 -21.27 2.11 -19.34
N ASN A 305 -21.23 3.37 -19.77
CA ASN A 305 -21.64 3.79 -21.11
C ASN A 305 -23.00 3.19 -21.56
N GLY A 306 -23.96 3.06 -20.63
CA GLY A 306 -25.34 2.66 -20.89
C GLY A 306 -25.68 1.16 -20.84
N ALA A 307 -24.77 0.27 -20.47
CA ALA A 307 -25.09 -1.15 -20.26
C ALA A 307 -24.19 -1.83 -19.20
N LYS A 308 -24.70 -2.92 -18.61
CA LYS A 308 -24.03 -3.71 -17.58
C LYS A 308 -23.28 -4.90 -18.18
N GLY A 309 -21.99 -5.04 -17.87
CA GLY A 309 -21.13 -6.10 -18.41
C GLY A 309 -20.92 -5.99 -19.92
N PHE A 310 -20.03 -6.80 -20.48
CA PHE A 310 -19.86 -6.90 -21.93
C PHE A 310 -21.16 -7.43 -22.58
N GLN A 311 -21.64 -6.74 -23.61
CA GLN A 311 -22.80 -7.16 -24.39
C GLN A 311 -22.40 -8.10 -25.53
N ASN A 312 -21.19 -7.94 -26.06
CA ASN A 312 -20.63 -8.79 -27.09
C ASN A 312 -19.47 -9.62 -26.53
N LEU A 313 -19.68 -10.92 -26.37
CA LEU A 313 -18.69 -11.85 -25.80
C LEU A 313 -17.67 -12.37 -26.84
N ASN A 314 -17.60 -11.76 -28.03
CA ASN A 314 -16.60 -12.14 -29.02
C ASN A 314 -15.21 -11.73 -28.55
N THR A 315 -14.37 -12.73 -28.28
CA THR A 315 -12.98 -12.52 -27.90
C THR A 315 -12.07 -12.52 -29.13
N THR A 316 -11.03 -11.70 -29.07
CA THR A 316 -9.90 -11.71 -30.01
C THR A 316 -8.77 -12.51 -29.39
N THR A 317 -8.34 -13.57 -30.07
CA THR A 317 -7.16 -14.33 -29.68
C THR A 317 -5.91 -13.49 -29.90
N LEU A 318 -5.05 -13.44 -28.88
CA LEU A 318 -3.75 -12.79 -28.96
C LEU A 318 -2.66 -13.82 -29.21
N THR A 319 -1.86 -13.58 -30.25
CA THR A 319 -0.80 -14.50 -30.68
C THR A 319 0.50 -13.75 -30.96
N PHE A 320 1.61 -14.40 -30.64
CA PHE A 320 2.97 -13.96 -30.95
C PHE A 320 3.73 -15.13 -31.60
N ASN A 321 4.30 -14.93 -32.79
CA ASN A 321 4.96 -16.00 -33.57
C ASN A 321 4.13 -17.30 -33.67
N ASN A 322 2.83 -17.17 -34.00
CA ASN A 322 1.84 -18.25 -34.05
C ASN A 322 1.57 -18.95 -32.70
N THR A 323 2.11 -18.44 -31.60
CA THR A 323 1.86 -18.98 -30.26
C THR A 323 0.83 -18.10 -29.55
N MET A 324 -0.25 -18.71 -29.07
CA MET A 324 -1.29 -18.01 -28.32
C MET A 324 -0.76 -17.66 -26.93
N TYR A 325 -0.90 -16.40 -26.53
CA TYR A 325 -0.49 -15.95 -25.19
C TYR A 325 -1.65 -15.42 -24.36
N GLY A 326 -2.83 -15.24 -24.96
CA GLY A 326 -3.98 -14.73 -24.23
C GLY A 326 -5.18 -14.48 -25.14
N HIS A 327 -6.20 -13.87 -24.56
CA HIS A 327 -7.34 -13.37 -25.29
C HIS A 327 -7.77 -12.01 -24.76
N MET A 328 -8.42 -11.25 -25.63
CA MET A 328 -8.83 -9.87 -25.42
C MET A 328 -10.32 -9.73 -25.74
N ILE A 329 -11.02 -8.93 -24.96
CA ILE A 329 -12.37 -8.44 -25.27
C ILE A 329 -12.36 -6.93 -25.11
N SER A 330 -13.03 -6.20 -26.01
CA SER A 330 -13.09 -4.74 -25.95
C SER A 330 -14.46 -4.22 -26.35
N GLU A 331 -15.03 -3.36 -25.52
CA GLU A 331 -16.33 -2.76 -25.76
C GLU A 331 -16.47 -1.45 -24.96
N ARG A 332 -17.04 -0.41 -25.57
CA ARG A 332 -17.41 0.83 -24.88
C ARG A 332 -16.27 1.41 -24.02
N ASN A 333 -15.06 1.50 -24.59
CA ASN A 333 -13.82 2.01 -23.98
C ASN A 333 -13.19 1.13 -22.89
N LEU A 334 -13.79 -0.03 -22.55
CA LEU A 334 -13.17 -1.02 -21.69
C LEU A 334 -12.54 -2.12 -22.55
N THR A 335 -11.26 -2.41 -22.32
CA THR A 335 -10.56 -3.57 -22.84
C THR A 335 -10.17 -4.46 -21.67
N TYR A 336 -10.48 -5.75 -21.75
CA TYR A 336 -10.03 -6.75 -20.79
C TYR A 336 -9.17 -7.81 -21.48
N VAL A 337 -8.04 -8.16 -20.87
CA VAL A 337 -7.09 -9.13 -21.41
C VAL A 337 -6.74 -10.18 -20.35
N VAL A 338 -6.92 -11.45 -20.69
CA VAL A 338 -6.36 -12.56 -19.90
C VAL A 338 -5.08 -13.01 -20.56
N ILE A 339 -4.00 -13.07 -19.79
CA ILE A 339 -2.69 -13.51 -20.24
C ILE A 339 -2.41 -14.87 -19.62
N TYR A 340 -2.15 -15.84 -20.49
CA TYR A 340 -1.95 -17.23 -20.10
C TYR A 340 -0.56 -17.47 -19.53
N ASN A 341 -0.48 -18.31 -18.51
CA ASN A 341 0.74 -18.71 -17.82
C ASN A 341 1.51 -17.53 -17.19
N ALA A 342 0.80 -16.47 -16.79
CA ALA A 342 1.37 -15.31 -16.13
C ALA A 342 0.88 -15.21 -14.68
N SER A 343 1.78 -14.83 -13.78
CA SER A 343 1.58 -14.60 -12.35
C SER A 343 0.94 -13.23 -12.10
N HIS A 344 1.02 -12.75 -10.87
CA HIS A 344 0.66 -11.40 -10.47
C HIS A 344 1.44 -10.32 -11.26
N MET A 345 2.75 -10.50 -11.42
CA MET A 345 3.61 -9.61 -12.21
C MET A 345 3.67 -10.09 -13.66
N VAL A 346 2.64 -9.79 -14.45
CA VAL A 346 2.56 -10.23 -15.85
C VAL A 346 3.81 -9.88 -16.68
N PRO A 347 4.39 -8.66 -16.62
CA PRO A 347 5.58 -8.34 -17.40
C PRO A 347 6.85 -9.05 -16.90
N TYR A 348 6.86 -9.56 -15.66
CA TYR A 348 7.94 -10.41 -15.15
C TYR A 348 7.94 -11.78 -15.85
N ASP A 349 6.77 -12.43 -16.00
CA ASP A 349 6.68 -13.76 -16.63
C ASP A 349 6.79 -13.72 -18.16
N VAL A 350 6.07 -12.77 -18.78
CA VAL A 350 5.85 -12.73 -20.23
C VAL A 350 6.07 -11.31 -20.80
N PRO A 351 7.29 -10.76 -20.69
CA PRO A 351 7.58 -9.36 -21.03
C PRO A 351 7.19 -8.98 -22.47
N VAL A 352 7.44 -9.86 -23.44
CA VAL A 352 7.10 -9.59 -24.85
C VAL A 352 5.58 -9.56 -25.08
N ALA A 353 4.81 -10.42 -24.41
CA ALA A 353 3.35 -10.40 -24.52
C ALA A 353 2.72 -9.21 -23.80
N SER A 354 3.25 -8.83 -22.63
CA SER A 354 2.80 -7.63 -21.91
C SER A 354 3.07 -6.36 -22.73
N MET A 355 4.23 -6.30 -23.41
CA MET A 355 4.57 -5.22 -24.33
C MET A 355 3.62 -5.15 -25.54
N ASP A 356 3.37 -6.26 -26.23
CA ASP A 356 2.43 -6.29 -27.36
C ASP A 356 1.01 -5.87 -26.93
N MET A 357 0.56 -6.33 -25.76
CA MET A 357 -0.71 -5.89 -25.16
C MET A 357 -0.74 -4.37 -24.95
N MET A 358 0.28 -3.80 -24.31
CA MET A 358 0.34 -2.37 -24.02
C MET A 358 0.36 -1.54 -25.31
N TYR A 359 1.13 -1.96 -26.33
CA TYR A 359 1.19 -1.26 -27.62
C TYR A 359 -0.14 -1.28 -28.36
N ARG A 360 -0.86 -2.41 -28.34
CA ARG A 360 -2.23 -2.48 -28.89
C ARG A 360 -3.18 -1.53 -28.16
N PHE A 361 -3.07 -1.45 -26.84
CA PHE A 361 -3.89 -0.54 -26.03
C PHE A 361 -3.62 0.93 -26.35
N MET A 362 -2.36 1.29 -26.60
CA MET A 362 -1.98 2.63 -27.08
C MET A 362 -2.32 2.87 -28.57
N GLY A 363 -3.03 1.93 -29.22
CA GLY A 363 -3.47 2.07 -30.61
C GLY A 363 -2.35 1.88 -31.65
N MET A 364 -1.19 1.36 -31.24
CA MET A 364 -0.12 1.03 -32.17
C MET A 364 -0.52 -0.17 -33.04
N LYS A 365 -0.26 -0.08 -34.35
CA LYS A 365 -0.55 -1.20 -35.25
C LYS A 365 0.51 -2.29 -35.08
N PRO A 366 0.14 -3.58 -35.04
CA PRO A 366 1.09 -4.69 -34.84
C PRO A 366 2.26 -4.70 -35.83
N GLN A 367 2.03 -4.21 -37.07
CA GLN A 367 3.05 -4.11 -38.11
C GLN A 367 4.21 -3.14 -37.82
N PHE A 368 4.04 -2.24 -36.83
CA PHE A 368 5.06 -1.27 -36.43
C PHE A 368 5.85 -1.71 -35.21
N VAL A 369 5.44 -2.80 -34.55
CA VAL A 369 6.18 -3.38 -33.43
C VAL A 369 7.27 -4.27 -34.04
N THR A 370 8.50 -3.76 -34.11
CA THR A 370 9.64 -4.54 -34.59
C THR A 370 10.16 -5.42 -33.48
N PHE A 371 9.82 -6.70 -33.51
CA PHE A 371 10.30 -7.64 -32.50
C PHE A 371 11.76 -8.04 -32.75
N PRO A 372 12.58 -8.18 -31.68
CA PRO A 372 13.94 -8.68 -31.79
C PRO A 372 14.01 -10.01 -32.54
N SER A 373 14.87 -10.09 -33.55
CA SER A 373 15.06 -11.30 -34.35
C SER A 373 15.65 -12.39 -33.46
N GLY A 374 14.84 -13.37 -33.05
CA GLY A 374 15.28 -14.45 -32.16
C GLY A 374 14.68 -14.44 -30.76
N ALA A 375 13.71 -13.57 -30.45
CA ALA A 375 12.91 -13.67 -29.22
C ALA A 375 12.19 -15.03 -29.17
N THR A 376 12.77 -15.99 -28.44
CA THR A 376 12.17 -17.30 -28.19
C THR A 376 11.18 -17.19 -27.06
N TYR A 377 9.89 -17.31 -27.40
CA TYR A 377 8.81 -17.40 -26.42
C TYR A 377 8.83 -18.79 -25.79
N ASN A 378 9.28 -18.91 -24.53
CA ASN A 378 9.42 -20.20 -23.86
C ASN A 378 8.48 -20.23 -22.64
N PHE A 379 7.35 -20.93 -22.77
CA PHE A 379 6.32 -21.08 -21.72
C PHE A 379 6.75 -21.97 -20.54
N ASN A 380 8.02 -22.32 -20.44
CA ASN A 380 8.45 -23.42 -19.57
C ASN A 380 8.69 -22.90 -18.14
N TYR A 381 7.63 -22.91 -17.33
CA TYR A 381 7.61 -22.51 -15.93
C TYR A 381 8.77 -23.11 -15.10
N GLU A 382 9.09 -24.39 -15.32
CA GLU A 382 10.21 -25.06 -14.65
C GLU A 382 11.57 -24.43 -14.98
N ASN A 383 11.77 -23.92 -16.20
CA ASN A 383 13.01 -23.24 -16.58
C ASN A 383 13.10 -21.83 -15.97
N THR A 384 11.98 -21.13 -15.80
CA THR A 384 11.93 -19.81 -15.14
C THR A 384 12.29 -19.95 -13.65
N LEU A 385 11.69 -20.94 -12.96
CA LEU A 385 12.05 -21.27 -11.59
C LEU A 385 13.50 -21.78 -11.46
N ALA A 386 13.95 -22.68 -12.36
CA ALA A 386 15.28 -23.27 -12.28
C ALA A 386 16.41 -22.29 -12.63
N SER A 387 16.19 -21.39 -13.60
CA SER A 387 17.10 -20.27 -13.90
C SER A 387 17.30 -19.39 -12.66
N ASN A 388 16.21 -19.03 -11.99
CA ASN A 388 16.23 -18.02 -10.93
C ASN A 388 16.62 -18.61 -9.56
N LYS A 389 16.39 -19.91 -9.32
CA LYS A 389 16.85 -20.67 -8.14
C LYS A 389 18.36 -20.95 -8.11
N THR A 390 19.12 -20.69 -9.18
CA THR A 390 20.59 -20.87 -9.16
C THR A 390 21.33 -19.84 -8.30
N SER A 391 20.65 -18.78 -7.84
CA SER A 391 21.16 -17.89 -6.81
C SER A 391 21.05 -18.56 -5.42
N THR A 392 22.13 -19.20 -4.98
CA THR A 392 22.26 -19.78 -3.64
C THR A 392 22.50 -18.70 -2.57
N ASP A 393 21.79 -17.58 -2.65
CA ASP A 393 21.79 -16.59 -1.57
C ASP A 393 20.77 -17.02 -0.53
N LYS A 394 21.28 -17.32 0.66
CA LYS A 394 20.48 -17.68 1.82
C LYS A 394 19.43 -16.60 2.07
N TYR A 395 18.17 -17.05 2.14
CA TYR A 395 17.05 -16.32 2.72
C TYR A 395 17.52 -15.45 3.89
N VAL A 396 17.31 -14.14 3.75
CA VAL A 396 17.56 -13.17 4.81
C VAL A 396 16.20 -12.94 5.48
N PRO A 397 16.00 -13.44 6.71
CA PRO A 397 14.73 -13.27 7.40
C PRO A 397 14.40 -11.79 7.63
N HIS A 398 13.12 -11.53 7.89
CA HIS A 398 12.52 -10.28 8.38
C HIS A 398 13.30 -9.54 9.49
N GLU A 399 14.29 -10.18 10.14
CA GLU A 399 15.18 -9.59 11.14
C GLU A 399 15.93 -8.33 10.67
N ILE A 400 16.18 -8.13 9.37
CA ILE A 400 16.81 -6.87 8.92
C ILE A 400 15.85 -5.69 9.11
N LEU A 401 14.56 -5.86 8.77
CA LEU A 401 13.55 -4.82 8.96
C LEU A 401 13.44 -4.46 10.46
N ASP A 402 13.36 -5.47 11.33
CA ASP A 402 13.31 -5.26 12.78
C ASP A 402 14.59 -4.62 13.34
N ARG A 403 15.77 -4.94 12.80
CA ARG A 403 17.03 -4.26 13.19
C ARG A 403 17.05 -2.79 12.80
N TYR A 404 16.48 -2.42 11.65
CA TYR A 404 16.40 -1.03 11.21
C TYR A 404 15.37 -0.23 12.02
N TYR A 405 14.22 -0.83 12.38
CA TYR A 405 13.23 -0.20 13.24
C TYR A 405 13.71 -0.10 14.70
N ASN A 406 14.35 -1.15 15.23
CA ASN A 406 14.85 -1.17 16.60
C ASN A 406 16.06 -0.26 16.83
N ALA A 407 16.92 -0.02 15.82
CA ALA A 407 18.00 0.95 15.94
C ALA A 407 17.48 2.39 16.13
N GLY A 408 16.36 2.74 15.49
CA GLY A 408 15.70 4.04 15.64
C GLY A 408 15.05 4.23 17.02
N THR A 409 14.31 3.24 17.51
CA THR A 409 13.68 3.28 18.84
C THR A 409 14.68 3.21 19.98
N VAL A 410 15.73 2.39 19.88
CA VAL A 410 16.80 2.35 20.91
C VAL A 410 17.55 3.68 20.99
N THR A 411 17.83 4.32 19.84
CA THR A 411 18.47 5.65 19.82
C THR A 411 17.57 6.71 20.45
N LEU A 412 16.27 6.69 20.15
CA LEU A 412 15.29 7.61 20.72
C LEU A 412 15.16 7.42 22.25
N ILE A 413 15.13 6.17 22.73
CA ILE A 413 15.07 5.85 24.17
C ILE A 413 16.35 6.34 24.87
N ILE A 414 17.53 6.13 24.29
CA ILE A 414 18.80 6.62 24.87
C ILE A 414 18.81 8.15 24.96
N VAL A 415 18.33 8.84 23.92
CA VAL A 415 18.22 10.31 23.92
C VAL A 415 17.23 10.80 24.97
N ILE A 416 16.04 10.19 25.06
CA ILE A 416 15.02 10.54 26.07
C ILE A 416 15.56 10.30 27.48
N CYS A 417 16.16 9.14 27.74
CA CYS A 417 16.79 8.84 29.03
C CYS A 417 17.93 9.82 29.35
N GLY A 418 18.72 10.21 28.35
CA GLY A 418 19.77 11.23 28.49
C GLY A 418 19.22 12.61 28.86
N VAL A 419 18.14 13.05 28.21
CA VAL A 419 17.46 14.32 28.50
C VAL A 419 16.81 14.30 29.89
N ILE A 420 16.17 13.21 30.27
CA ILE A 420 15.58 13.04 31.62
C ILE A 420 16.67 13.04 32.70
N ALA A 421 17.79 12.36 32.46
CA ALA A 421 18.92 12.34 33.38
C ALA A 421 19.55 13.74 33.52
N LEU A 422 19.69 14.49 32.43
CA LEU A 422 20.18 15.87 32.43
C LEU A 422 19.21 16.79 33.20
N ALA A 423 17.91 16.67 32.96
CA ALA A 423 16.88 17.42 33.68
C ALA A 423 16.88 17.10 35.19
N ALA A 424 17.01 15.82 35.56
CA ALA A 424 17.11 15.38 36.95
C ALA A 424 18.41 15.87 37.61
N PHE A 425 19.52 15.91 36.88
CA PHE A 425 20.79 16.45 37.37
C PHE A 425 20.71 17.95 37.62
N VAL A 426 20.15 18.72 36.68
CA VAL A 426 19.91 20.17 36.83
C VAL A 426 18.94 20.45 37.99
N TYR A 427 17.88 19.66 38.11
CA TYR A 427 16.91 19.79 39.20
C TYR A 427 17.51 19.46 40.58
N ARG A 428 18.34 18.41 40.69
CA ARG A 428 19.11 18.10 41.91
C ARG A 428 20.13 19.20 42.23
N GLY A 429 20.75 19.80 41.22
CA GLY A 429 21.63 20.96 41.37
C GLY A 429 20.89 22.17 41.96
N LYS A 430 19.67 22.46 41.47
CA LYS A 430 18.79 23.52 42.00
C LYS A 430 18.30 23.23 43.43
N LEU A 431 18.00 21.96 43.76
CA LEU A 431 17.62 21.54 45.12
C LEU A 431 18.78 21.62 46.13
N LYS A 432 20.00 21.28 45.72
CA LYS A 432 21.20 21.47 46.55
C LYS A 432 21.49 22.96 46.77
N ARG A 433 21.29 23.81 45.76
CA ARG A 433 21.39 25.28 45.90
C ARG A 433 20.34 25.82 46.88
N LYS A 434 19.06 25.37 46.80
CA LYS A 434 18.00 25.73 47.76
C LYS A 434 18.26 25.24 49.19
N ARG A 435 18.88 24.06 49.37
CA ARG A 435 19.28 23.56 50.70
C ARG A 435 20.49 24.31 51.28
N SER A 436 21.38 24.83 50.45
CA SER A 436 22.51 25.66 50.89
C SER A 436 22.06 27.07 51.29
N THR A 437 21.12 27.69 50.57
CA THR A 437 20.52 28.96 50.97
C THR A 437 19.60 28.82 52.19
N SER A 438 18.89 27.69 52.34
CA SER A 438 18.10 27.40 53.55
C SER A 438 18.97 27.21 54.81
N LYS A 439 20.14 26.57 54.72
CA LYS A 439 21.09 26.49 55.85
C LYS A 439 21.74 27.83 56.19
N THR A 440 21.96 28.70 55.21
CA THR A 440 22.50 30.05 55.45
C THR A 440 21.43 30.97 56.04
N MET A 441 20.17 30.86 55.61
CA MET A 441 19.05 31.61 56.20
C MET A 441 18.66 31.11 57.59
N LYS A 442 18.82 29.82 57.92
CA LYS A 442 18.58 29.31 59.28
C LYS A 442 19.63 29.76 60.30
N ALA A 443 20.85 30.08 59.86
CA ALA A 443 21.91 30.58 60.72
C ALA A 443 21.84 32.10 60.96
N VAL A 444 21.06 32.84 60.17
CA VAL A 444 20.91 34.30 60.30
C VAL A 444 19.62 34.68 61.08
N VAL A 445 18.64 33.77 61.18
CA VAL A 445 17.35 34.02 61.88
C VAL A 445 17.41 33.72 63.39
N GLU A 446 18.49 33.12 63.90
CA GLU A 446 18.69 32.84 65.34
C GLU A 446 19.36 33.99 66.12
N SER A 447 19.71 35.10 65.46
CA SER A 447 20.13 36.34 66.11
C SER A 447 19.24 37.49 65.64
N SER A 448 18.59 38.17 66.59
CA SER A 448 17.75 39.37 66.46
C SER A 448 16.30 39.18 65.99
N ASN A 449 15.44 38.82 66.94
CA ASN A 449 14.05 39.29 66.99
C ASN A 449 14.00 40.54 67.89
N SER A 450 13.85 41.73 67.31
CA SER A 450 13.26 42.88 68.00
C SER A 450 12.88 43.97 66.99
N GLU A 451 11.57 44.24 66.99
CA GLU A 451 10.93 45.52 66.71
C GLU A 451 10.81 46.02 65.27
N MET A 452 9.54 46.29 64.95
CA MET A 452 9.00 47.05 63.84
C MET A 452 9.55 48.49 63.85
N ASP A 453 9.78 49.06 62.67
CA ASP A 453 8.91 50.12 62.14
C ASP A 453 9.44 50.65 60.78
N GLU A 454 8.48 50.99 59.93
CA GLU A 454 8.43 52.16 59.05
C GLU A 454 9.72 52.61 58.32
N LEU A 455 9.74 52.55 56.98
CA LEU A 455 10.09 53.75 56.18
C LEU A 455 9.88 53.56 54.66
N VAL A 456 9.54 54.70 54.08
CA VAL A 456 9.29 55.07 52.69
C VAL A 456 10.62 55.20 51.90
N ILE A 457 10.50 55.32 50.56
CA ILE A 457 11.37 56.09 49.63
C ILE A 457 12.31 55.28 48.71
N GLU A 458 11.96 55.39 47.43
CA GLU A 458 12.74 55.66 46.20
C GLU A 458 13.94 54.80 45.77
N THR A 459 13.91 54.58 44.45
CA THR A 459 15.00 54.25 43.52
C THR A 459 16.26 55.11 43.68
N PRO A 460 17.41 54.56 43.23
CA PRO A 460 18.21 55.24 42.20
C PRO A 460 18.57 54.22 41.08
N LEU A 461 18.37 54.44 39.77
CA LEU A 461 18.70 55.58 38.90
C LEU A 461 20.21 55.86 38.85
N PHE A 462 20.88 55.32 37.83
CA PHE A 462 21.79 56.00 36.90
C PHE A 462 22.06 54.98 35.76
N GLN A 463 21.36 55.03 34.62
CA GLN A 463 21.27 56.09 33.60
C GLN A 463 22.55 56.18 32.77
N SER A 464 22.43 55.86 31.49
CA SER A 464 22.62 56.76 30.35
C SER A 464 23.05 55.92 29.14
N ASP A 465 22.16 55.69 28.17
CA ASP A 465 21.69 56.64 27.13
C ASP A 465 22.67 56.56 25.95
N ASN A 466 22.28 56.36 24.69
CA ASN A 466 21.25 57.01 23.87
C ASN A 466 21.30 56.30 22.49
N VAL A 467 20.42 56.43 21.48
CA VAL A 467 19.11 57.05 21.19
C VAL A 467 18.88 56.73 19.71
N ASP A 468 17.63 56.49 19.31
CA ASP A 468 17.00 57.25 18.21
C ASP A 468 15.50 56.97 18.19
N HIS A 469 14.74 58.05 18.03
CA HIS A 469 13.33 58.23 18.34
C HIS A 469 12.69 59.08 17.22
N PHE A 470 11.35 59.02 17.16
CA PHE A 470 10.42 59.92 16.43
C PHE A 470 10.35 59.85 14.90
N GLY A 471 9.20 60.05 14.26
CA GLY A 471 7.85 60.50 14.68
C GLY A 471 6.90 60.30 13.48
N ASP A 472 5.61 59.99 13.67
CA ASP A 472 4.46 60.87 14.00
C ASP A 472 3.99 61.81 12.87
N SER A 473 2.71 61.65 12.50
CA SER A 473 1.66 62.68 12.26
C SER A 473 0.46 61.98 11.57
N GLU A 474 -0.72 61.80 12.19
CA GLU A 474 -1.84 62.77 12.36
C GLU A 474 -2.39 63.27 11.00
N GLU A 475 -3.68 63.38 10.68
CA GLU A 475 -4.97 63.28 11.38
C GLU A 475 -6.11 63.35 10.33
N GLU A 476 -7.33 62.90 10.71
CA GLU A 476 -8.65 63.47 10.31
C GLU A 476 -9.21 63.26 8.85
N ASP A 477 -10.50 63.03 8.56
CA ASP A 477 -11.74 62.98 9.34
C ASP A 477 -12.92 62.36 8.51
N ASN A 478 -13.91 61.82 9.23
CA ASN A 478 -15.36 61.79 8.99
C ASN A 478 -16.10 61.04 7.82
N SER A 479 -16.81 59.97 8.22
CA SER A 479 -18.29 59.92 8.41
C SER A 479 -19.16 58.93 7.58
N HIS A 480 -20.21 58.47 8.29
CA HIS A 480 -21.44 57.72 7.92
C HIS A 480 -21.28 56.18 7.82
N GLY A 481 -21.88 55.35 8.69
CA GLY A 481 -23.25 55.34 9.24
C GLY A 481 -24.07 54.35 8.39
N GLN A 482 -24.40 53.14 8.84
CA GLN A 482 -25.53 52.85 9.72
C GLN A 482 -25.46 51.43 10.34
N THR A 483 -25.98 51.39 11.56
CA THR A 483 -26.29 50.28 12.48
C THR A 483 -27.51 49.45 12.06
N PHE A 484 -27.57 48.18 12.52
CA PHE A 484 -28.64 47.58 13.35
C PHE A 484 -28.15 46.16 13.75
N GLU A 485 -27.72 45.89 14.99
CA GLU A 485 -28.52 45.47 16.16
C GLU A 485 -29.50 44.32 15.87
N SER A 486 -29.73 43.29 16.69
CA SER A 486 -29.22 42.78 17.98
C SER A 486 -29.78 41.34 18.03
N GLY A 487 -29.21 40.35 18.71
CA GLY A 487 -29.07 40.18 20.16
C GLY A 487 -29.08 38.66 20.42
N MET A 488 -28.14 38.12 21.19
CA MET A 488 -28.30 37.82 22.64
C MET A 488 -29.41 36.79 22.88
N ARG A 489 -29.25 35.63 23.53
CA ARG A 489 -28.45 35.12 24.68
C ARG A 489 -28.94 33.65 24.85
N ASN A 490 -28.43 32.70 25.62
CA ASN A 490 -27.34 32.50 26.59
C ASN A 490 -27.31 30.98 26.88
N ASN A 491 -26.15 30.48 27.36
CA ASN A 491 -25.89 29.45 28.39
C ASN A 491 -26.80 28.19 28.49
N GLN A 492 -26.32 26.98 28.76
CA GLN A 492 -25.36 26.60 29.80
C GLN A 492 -25.08 25.09 29.77
N ASP A 493 -23.84 24.69 30.06
CA ASP A 493 -23.35 23.51 30.77
C ASP A 493 -24.07 22.14 30.67
N ARG A 494 -23.29 21.10 30.30
CA ARG A 494 -23.10 19.90 31.15
C ARG A 494 -21.89 19.06 30.71
N TYR A 495 -20.92 18.98 31.62
CA TYR A 495 -19.93 17.92 31.77
C TYR A 495 -20.59 16.63 32.30
N VAL A 496 -20.20 15.47 31.77
CA VAL A 496 -20.05 14.19 32.52
C VAL A 496 -18.97 13.35 31.83
N ASP A 497 -17.92 13.02 32.58
CA ASP A 497 -16.89 11.99 32.34
C ASP A 497 -17.48 10.57 32.44
N ASP A 498 -16.94 9.61 31.66
CA ASP A 498 -16.35 8.39 32.25
C ASP A 498 -15.60 7.52 31.21
N GLU A 499 -14.27 7.61 31.31
CA GLU A 499 -13.22 6.58 31.36
C GLU A 499 -13.38 5.13 30.81
N LYS A 500 -12.28 4.73 30.14
CA LYS A 500 -11.51 3.45 30.20
C LYS A 500 -11.94 2.25 29.34
N ALA A 501 -11.13 1.97 28.31
CA ALA A 501 -10.69 0.62 27.97
C ALA A 501 -9.18 0.65 27.69
N ARG A 502 -8.42 -0.19 28.41
CA ARG A 502 -6.96 -0.33 28.35
C ARG A 502 -6.57 -1.35 27.30
N TYR A 503 -5.49 -1.04 26.59
CA TYR A 503 -4.64 -1.97 25.84
C TYR A 503 -3.99 -3.01 26.76
N VAL A 504 -3.89 -4.25 26.30
CA VAL A 504 -3.01 -5.29 26.85
C VAL A 504 -2.28 -5.93 25.67
N ASP A 505 -0.97 -5.68 25.62
CA ASP A 505 0.04 -6.49 24.93
C ASP A 505 0.11 -7.87 25.59
N ASP A 506 0.26 -8.94 24.79
CA ASP A 506 0.73 -10.23 25.30
C ASP A 506 1.89 -10.73 24.42
N GLU A 507 3.10 -10.55 24.93
CA GLU A 507 4.27 -11.39 24.66
C GLU A 507 4.45 -12.40 25.80
N GLU A 508 4.80 -13.63 25.40
CA GLU A 508 5.42 -14.74 26.15
C GLU A 508 4.76 -15.30 27.42
N GLN A 509 4.31 -16.57 27.33
CA GLN A 509 4.88 -17.61 28.20
C GLN A 509 4.71 -19.03 27.65
N THR A 510 5.81 -19.61 27.19
CA THR A 510 6.05 -21.06 27.17
C THR A 510 6.03 -21.63 28.59
N ARG A 511 5.26 -22.69 28.84
CA ARG A 511 5.54 -23.63 29.95
C ARG A 511 5.07 -25.05 29.60
N TYR A 512 6.04 -25.96 29.55
CA TYR A 512 5.90 -27.41 29.58
C TYR A 512 5.13 -27.89 30.83
N VAL A 513 4.21 -28.84 30.68
CA VAL A 513 3.94 -29.93 31.63
C VAL A 513 3.49 -31.16 30.83
N ASP A 514 4.32 -32.20 30.86
CA ASP A 514 3.96 -33.61 30.62
C ASP A 514 3.31 -34.16 31.91
N ASP A 515 2.22 -34.92 31.78
CA ASP A 515 2.09 -36.28 32.35
C ASP A 515 0.63 -36.78 32.28
N ASP A 516 0.50 -37.96 31.67
CA ASP A 516 -0.43 -39.06 31.88
C ASP A 516 -1.60 -38.88 32.88
N GLU A 517 -2.83 -39.11 32.40
CA GLU A 517 -3.71 -40.06 33.10
C GLU A 517 -4.68 -40.76 32.13
N GLN A 518 -4.76 -42.07 32.32
CA GLN A 518 -5.41 -43.04 31.46
C GLN A 518 -6.73 -43.51 32.13
N VAL A 519 -7.69 -43.92 31.29
CA VAL A 519 -8.82 -44.85 31.58
C VAL A 519 -10.11 -44.25 32.21
N ARG A 520 -11.22 -44.24 31.43
CA ARG A 520 -12.33 -45.22 31.57
C ARG A 520 -13.47 -45.01 30.56
N PHE A 521 -13.73 -46.11 29.86
CA PHE A 521 -14.94 -46.48 29.12
C PHE A 521 -16.20 -46.41 29.99
N ILE A 522 -17.31 -45.95 29.39
CA ILE A 522 -18.66 -46.45 29.68
C ILE A 522 -19.44 -46.50 28.36
N ASP A 523 -19.81 -47.72 27.97
CA ASP A 523 -20.76 -48.08 26.92
C ASP A 523 -22.17 -47.57 27.22
N ASN A 524 -22.96 -47.35 26.17
CA ASN A 524 -24.38 -47.70 26.14
C ASN A 524 -24.84 -47.79 24.67
N GLU A 525 -24.81 -49.01 24.15
CA GLU A 525 -25.71 -49.48 23.09
C GLU A 525 -27.05 -49.92 23.72
N GLU A 526 -28.15 -49.57 23.07
CA GLU A 526 -29.37 -50.40 22.86
C GLU A 526 -30.27 -49.56 21.91
N ASP A 527 -30.30 -49.78 20.59
CA ASP A 527 -30.79 -50.93 19.81
C ASP A 527 -32.32 -50.93 19.63
N HIS A 528 -32.78 -50.68 18.39
CA HIS A 528 -33.75 -51.52 17.67
C HIS A 528 -34.17 -50.94 16.30
N ASP A 529 -33.64 -51.58 15.26
CA ASP A 529 -34.32 -52.18 14.10
C ASP A 529 -35.71 -51.65 13.64
N LYS A 530 -35.80 -51.31 12.34
CA LYS A 530 -36.35 -52.24 11.32
C LYS A 530 -36.23 -51.74 9.87
N GLU A 531 -35.78 -52.69 9.04
CA GLU A 531 -35.69 -52.71 7.58
C GLU A 531 -37.00 -52.36 6.83
N MET A 532 -36.90 -51.79 5.62
CA MET A 532 -37.25 -52.54 4.38
C MET A 532 -36.84 -51.83 3.08
N ARG A 533 -36.27 -52.63 2.18
CA ARG A 533 -35.92 -52.38 0.76
C ARG A 533 -37.13 -51.96 -0.10
N MET A 534 -36.91 -51.15 -1.13
CA MET A 534 -37.04 -51.52 -2.56
C MET A 534 -36.71 -50.32 -3.49
N LYS A 535 -35.93 -50.59 -4.56
CA LYS A 535 -35.72 -49.72 -5.74
C LYS A 535 -36.93 -49.83 -6.73
N PRO A 536 -36.85 -49.38 -8.00
CA PRO A 536 -37.06 -48.04 -8.55
C PRO A 536 -38.21 -48.02 -9.60
N ASN A 537 -38.52 -46.86 -10.22
CA ASN A 537 -39.02 -46.66 -11.60
C ASN A 537 -39.29 -45.14 -11.78
N GLU A 538 -38.66 -44.47 -12.75
CA GLU A 538 -39.19 -44.20 -14.11
C GLU A 538 -40.54 -43.47 -14.11
N ASP A 539 -40.50 -42.14 -14.28
CA ASP A 539 -41.10 -41.38 -15.40
C ASP A 539 -40.53 -39.95 -15.44
#